data_AF-A0A3B0ME11-F1
#
_entry.id   AF-A0A3B0ME11-F1
#
_cell.length_a   1.000
_cell.length_b   1.000
_cell.length_c   1.000
_cell.angle_alpha   90.00
_cell.angle_beta   90.00
_cell.angle_gamma   90.00
#
_symmetry.space_group_name_H-M   'P 1'
#
loop_
_entity.id
_entity.type
_entity.pdbx_description
1 polymer ?
#
loop_
_entity_poly.entity_id
_entity_poly.type
_entity_poly.pdbx_seq_one_letter_code
_entity_poly.pdbx_strand_id
1 'polypeptide(L)'
;MENSTYFTIGQAAKETGKAKSTIKKAIDNGELSVAAKTARGFKIEASELFRVFPRKTEERSQNAPIEQTETAEERIENSILKAKLELADQRYDDAQRTIEDLRSDRDAWKHQATALIEDKSEKNQPRKGWLARLIG
;
A
#
# COMPACT_ATOMS: atom_id res chain seq x y z
N MET A 1 7.95 56.00 -15.20
CA MET A 1 7.11 55.54 -14.08
C MET A 1 6.97 54.05 -14.24
N GLU A 2 7.70 53.25 -13.46
CA GLU A 2 7.62 51.79 -13.55
C GLU A 2 6.28 51.33 -12.94
N ASN A 3 5.46 50.66 -13.74
CA ASN A 3 4.27 49.98 -13.25
C ASN A 3 4.71 48.66 -12.59
N SER A 4 5.05 48.69 -11.29
CA SER A 4 5.27 47.46 -10.52
C SER A 4 3.97 46.67 -10.48
N THR A 5 3.95 45.56 -11.21
CA THR A 5 2.84 44.60 -11.21
C THR A 5 3.01 43.70 -10.00
N TYR A 6 2.00 43.66 -9.13
CA TYR A 6 2.02 42.85 -7.91
C TYR A 6 1.14 41.62 -8.04
N PHE A 7 1.64 40.50 -7.50
CA PHE A 7 0.96 39.22 -7.47
C PHE A 7 0.71 38.77 -6.03
N THR A 8 -0.46 38.22 -5.80
CA THR A 8 -0.70 37.34 -4.65
C THR A 8 -0.05 35.98 -4.89
N ILE A 9 0.18 35.18 -3.85
CA ILE A 9 0.65 33.78 -3.99
C ILE A 9 -0.21 33.00 -5.01
N GLY A 10 -1.52 33.22 -5.00
CA GLY A 10 -2.44 32.56 -5.93
C GLY A 10 -2.25 32.98 -7.38
N GLN A 11 -1.97 34.26 -7.65
CA GLN A 11 -1.68 34.73 -9.00
C GLN A 11 -0.27 34.33 -9.45
N ALA A 12 0.72 34.41 -8.56
CA ALA A 12 2.07 33.94 -8.80
C ALA A 12 2.10 32.46 -9.22
N ALA A 13 1.32 31.62 -8.53
CA ALA A 13 1.17 30.21 -8.90
C ALA A 13 0.61 30.01 -10.32
N LYS A 14 -0.33 30.85 -10.77
CA LYS A 14 -0.89 30.78 -12.12
C LYS A 14 0.12 31.21 -13.18
N GLU A 15 0.80 32.34 -12.97
CA GLU A 15 1.76 32.91 -13.92
C GLU A 15 3.03 32.04 -14.10
N THR A 16 3.41 31.29 -13.06
CA THR A 16 4.63 30.47 -13.04
C THR A 16 4.36 28.97 -13.24
N GLY A 17 3.10 28.54 -13.11
CA GLY A 17 2.72 27.13 -13.10
C GLY A 17 3.16 26.35 -11.86
N LYS A 18 3.69 27.01 -10.82
CA LYS A 18 4.11 26.36 -9.57
C LYS A 18 2.97 26.27 -8.56
N ALA A 19 3.03 25.28 -7.66
CA ALA A 19 2.06 25.15 -6.58
C ALA A 19 2.17 26.32 -5.59
N LYS A 20 1.04 26.72 -4.98
CA LYS A 20 1.01 27.78 -3.96
C LYS A 20 1.93 27.51 -2.77
N SER A 21 2.07 26.23 -2.39
CA SER A 21 2.98 25.78 -1.32
C SER A 21 4.44 26.01 -1.68
N THR A 22 4.83 25.80 -2.94
CA THR A 22 6.20 26.08 -3.44
C THR A 22 6.51 27.57 -3.37
N ILE A 23 5.60 28.42 -3.83
CA ILE A 23 5.75 29.89 -3.75
C ILE A 23 5.86 30.32 -2.28
N LYS A 24 4.99 29.79 -1.40
CA LYS A 24 5.03 30.07 0.03
C LYS A 24 6.35 29.65 0.67
N LYS A 25 6.86 28.46 0.33
CA LYS A 25 8.13 27.94 0.84
C LYS A 25 9.31 28.83 0.42
N ALA A 26 9.33 29.31 -0.83
CA ALA A 26 10.37 30.23 -1.28
C ALA A 26 10.34 31.58 -0.53
N ILE A 27 9.16 32.07 -0.14
CA ILE A 27 9.02 33.25 0.73
C ILE A 27 9.56 32.94 2.13
N ASP A 28 9.15 31.80 2.71
CA ASP A 28 9.58 31.40 4.06
C ASP A 28 11.10 31.13 4.15
N ASN A 29 11.70 30.62 3.06
CA ASN A 29 13.14 30.40 2.93
C ASN A 29 13.93 31.69 2.60
N GLY A 30 13.27 32.81 2.30
CA GLY A 30 13.92 34.06 1.90
C GLY A 30 14.45 34.08 0.45
N GLU A 31 14.13 33.08 -0.37
CA GLU A 31 14.52 33.03 -1.78
C GLU A 31 13.70 34.03 -2.63
N LEU A 32 12.42 34.21 -2.27
CA LEU A 32 11.48 35.10 -2.93
C LEU A 32 11.09 36.27 -2.02
N SER A 33 11.48 37.49 -2.39
CA SER A 33 11.15 38.69 -1.64
C SER A 33 9.69 39.11 -1.85
N VAL A 34 9.09 39.67 -0.81
CA VAL A 34 7.72 40.21 -0.82
C VAL A 34 7.76 41.71 -0.57
N ALA A 35 7.03 42.48 -1.37
CA ALA A 35 6.92 43.92 -1.21
C ALA A 35 6.14 44.31 0.06
N ALA A 36 5.14 43.49 0.42
CA ALA A 36 4.42 43.67 1.68
C ALA A 36 3.75 42.37 2.13
N LYS A 37 3.70 42.17 3.45
CA LYS A 37 2.79 41.23 4.09
C LYS A 37 1.52 41.99 4.50
N THR A 38 0.37 41.49 4.06
CA THR A 38 -0.95 42.09 4.31
C THR A 38 -1.83 41.11 5.06
N ALA A 39 -2.95 41.59 5.62
CA ALA A 39 -3.95 40.71 6.25
C ALA A 39 -4.50 39.63 5.31
N ARG A 40 -4.44 39.84 3.98
CA ARG A 40 -4.92 38.91 2.95
C ARG A 40 -3.82 38.05 2.34
N GLY A 41 -2.60 38.07 2.89
CA GLY A 41 -1.44 37.32 2.39
C GLY A 41 -0.31 38.24 1.90
N PHE A 42 0.42 37.83 0.87
CA PHE A 42 1.65 38.50 0.43
C PHE A 42 1.46 39.25 -0.89
N LYS A 43 2.14 40.39 -1.03
CA LYS A 43 2.33 41.10 -2.30
C LYS A 43 3.72 40.80 -2.82
N ILE A 44 3.80 40.08 -3.94
CA ILE A 44 5.04 39.67 -4.60
C ILE A 44 5.20 40.55 -5.83
N GLU A 45 6.36 41.16 -6.03
CA GLU A 45 6.61 41.96 -7.22
C GLU A 45 6.90 41.07 -8.43
N ALA A 46 6.51 41.50 -9.64
CA ALA A 46 6.75 40.75 -10.87
C ALA A 46 8.24 40.46 -11.11
N SER A 47 9.11 41.44 -10.85
CA SER A 47 10.58 41.31 -10.97
C SER A 47 11.09 40.16 -10.09
N GLU A 48 10.74 40.19 -8.80
CA GLU A 48 11.11 39.15 -7.84
C GLU A 48 10.49 37.79 -8.18
N LEU A 49 9.22 37.77 -8.58
CA LEU A 49 8.53 36.54 -8.96
C LEU A 49 9.25 35.85 -10.12
N PHE A 50 9.48 36.56 -11.23
CA PHE A 50 10.02 35.96 -12.44
C PHE A 50 11.54 35.76 -12.40
N ARG A 51 12.23 36.43 -11.46
CA ARG A 51 13.63 36.14 -11.11
C ARG A 51 13.78 34.74 -10.51
N VAL A 52 12.88 34.37 -9.59
CA VAL A 52 12.93 33.08 -8.88
C VAL A 52 12.21 31.98 -9.66
N PHE A 53 11.05 32.32 -10.23
CA PHE A 53 10.18 31.40 -10.94
C PHE A 53 9.90 31.95 -12.34
N PRO A 54 10.66 31.52 -13.37
CA PRO A 54 10.43 31.94 -14.74
C PRO A 54 8.96 31.78 -15.16
N ARG A 55 8.48 32.68 -16.02
CA ARG A 55 7.10 32.61 -16.55
C ARG A 55 6.86 31.23 -17.16
N LYS A 56 5.64 30.73 -16.99
CA LYS A 56 5.20 29.54 -17.72
C LYS A 56 5.21 29.88 -19.20
N THR A 57 6.24 29.47 -19.93
CA THR A 57 6.22 29.54 -21.40
C THR A 57 5.12 28.60 -21.87
N GLU A 58 4.10 29.15 -22.54
CA GLU A 58 3.17 28.34 -23.34
C GLU A 58 3.91 27.86 -24.59
N GLU A 59 4.97 27.08 -24.41
CA GLU A 59 5.33 26.15 -25.46
C GLU A 59 4.15 25.20 -25.57
N ARG A 60 3.58 25.16 -26.77
CA ARG A 60 2.63 24.16 -27.25
C ARG A 60 3.31 22.79 -27.19
N SER A 61 3.52 22.31 -25.98
CA SER A 61 4.10 21.03 -25.64
C SER A 61 3.20 20.48 -24.56
N GLN A 62 2.50 19.42 -24.95
CA GLN A 62 1.48 18.71 -24.20
C GLN A 62 2.10 18.06 -22.96
N ASN A 63 2.54 18.80 -21.95
CA ASN A 63 3.12 18.21 -20.74
C ASN A 63 3.04 19.17 -19.53
N ALA A 64 1.84 19.30 -18.96
CA ALA A 64 1.61 19.33 -17.51
C ALA A 64 0.09 19.27 -17.29
N PRO A 65 -0.38 18.32 -16.50
CA PRO A 65 -0.19 18.47 -15.08
C PRO A 65 0.81 17.44 -14.55
N ILE A 66 1.62 17.83 -13.56
CA ILE A 66 2.16 16.86 -12.59
C ILE A 66 0.98 16.46 -11.68
N GLU A 67 -0.07 15.93 -12.29
CA GLU A 67 -0.79 14.81 -11.72
C GLU A 67 0.06 13.59 -12.08
N GLN A 68 0.07 12.59 -11.21
CA GLN A 68 0.82 11.37 -11.42
C GLN A 68 0.30 10.65 -12.67
N THR A 69 0.79 11.03 -13.85
CA THR A 69 0.68 10.19 -15.03
C THR A 69 1.65 9.05 -14.81
N GLU A 70 1.15 7.97 -14.21
CA GLU A 70 1.81 6.67 -14.28
C GLU A 70 2.24 6.47 -15.74
N THR A 71 3.55 6.44 -15.98
CA THR A 71 4.08 6.15 -17.32
C THR A 71 3.54 4.79 -17.77
N ALA A 72 3.43 4.58 -19.09
CA ALA A 72 2.93 3.29 -19.60
C ALA A 72 3.71 2.09 -19.03
N GLU A 73 4.99 2.29 -18.74
CA GLU A 73 5.87 1.34 -18.07
C GLU A 73 5.45 1.06 -16.62
N GLU A 74 5.13 2.10 -15.83
CA GLU A 74 4.65 1.96 -14.44
C GLU A 74 3.27 1.28 -14.37
N ARG A 75 2.41 1.49 -15.38
CA ARG A 75 1.12 0.78 -15.48
C ARG A 75 1.31 -0.71 -15.77
N ILE A 76 2.23 -1.02 -16.68
CA ILE A 76 2.58 -2.41 -17.00
C ILE A 76 3.19 -3.07 -15.76
N GLU A 77 4.12 -2.42 -15.08
CA GLU A 77 4.72 -2.92 -13.86
C GLU A 77 3.68 -3.15 -12.75
N ASN A 78 2.79 -2.19 -12.51
CA ASN A 78 1.69 -2.35 -11.55
C ASN A 78 0.76 -3.52 -11.91
N SER A 79 0.44 -3.70 -13.18
CA SER A 79 -0.40 -4.83 -13.63
C SER A 79 0.28 -6.18 -13.41
N ILE A 80 1.58 -6.26 -13.69
CA ILE A 80 2.39 -7.47 -13.43
C ILE A 80 2.48 -7.74 -11.94
N LEU A 81 2.68 -6.71 -11.12
CA LEU A 81 2.73 -6.83 -9.67
C LEU A 81 1.39 -7.32 -9.09
N LYS A 82 0.27 -6.78 -9.57
CA LYS A 82 -1.07 -7.25 -9.19
C LYS A 82 -1.31 -8.71 -9.57
N ALA A 83 -0.94 -9.10 -10.80
CA ALA A 83 -1.07 -10.50 -11.23
C ALA A 83 -0.21 -11.46 -10.40
N LYS A 84 1.01 -11.05 -10.02
CA LYS A 84 1.87 -11.83 -9.12
C LYS A 84 1.27 -11.99 -7.73
N LEU A 85 0.65 -10.92 -7.21
CA LEU A 85 -0.01 -10.95 -5.90
C LEU A 85 -1.21 -11.89 -5.92
N GLU A 86 -2.08 -11.78 -6.92
CA GLU A 86 -3.24 -12.67 -7.09
C GLU A 86 -2.82 -14.14 -7.22
N LEU A 87 -1.77 -14.43 -8.00
CA LEU A 87 -1.23 -15.78 -8.10
C LEU A 87 -0.64 -16.28 -6.77
N ALA A 88 0.03 -15.41 -6.01
CA ALA A 88 0.59 -15.77 -4.71
C ALA A 88 -0.52 -16.07 -3.69
N ASP A 89 -1.58 -15.27 -3.66
CA ASP A 89 -2.75 -15.47 -2.80
C ASP A 89 -3.46 -16.77 -3.16
N GLN A 90 -3.66 -17.06 -4.46
CA GLN A 90 -4.26 -18.32 -4.90
C GLN A 90 -3.42 -19.53 -4.45
N ARG A 91 -2.10 -19.48 -4.62
CA ARG A 91 -1.21 -20.57 -4.19
C ARG A 91 -1.21 -20.73 -2.66
N TYR A 92 -1.36 -19.63 -1.92
CA TYR A 92 -1.48 -19.66 -0.48
C TYR A 92 -2.76 -20.36 -0.05
N ASP A 93 -3.91 -20.01 -0.65
CA ASP A 93 -5.20 -20.62 -0.36
C ASP A 93 -5.20 -22.12 -0.70
N ASP A 94 -4.64 -22.51 -1.85
CA ASP A 94 -4.54 -23.92 -2.25
C ASP A 94 -3.64 -24.71 -1.27
N ALA A 95 -2.55 -24.10 -0.79
CA ALA A 95 -1.69 -24.70 0.22
C ALA A 95 -2.41 -24.84 1.57
N GLN A 96 -3.19 -23.83 2.00
CA GLN A 96 -3.98 -23.91 3.23
C GLN A 96 -5.02 -25.03 3.16
N ARG A 97 -5.74 -25.16 2.05
CA ARG A 97 -6.70 -26.26 1.83
C ARG A 97 -6.02 -27.62 1.91
N THR A 98 -4.89 -27.78 1.21
CA THR A 98 -4.12 -29.03 1.24
C THR A 98 -3.65 -29.37 2.66
N ILE A 99 -3.22 -28.37 3.44
CA ILE A 99 -2.81 -28.57 4.84
C ILE A 99 -4.00 -29.02 5.68
N GLU A 100 -5.18 -28.45 5.47
CA GLU A 100 -6.39 -28.82 6.20
C GLU A 100 -6.82 -30.25 5.89
N ASP A 101 -6.84 -30.62 4.61
CA ASP A 101 -7.14 -31.99 4.17
C ASP A 101 -6.17 -32.99 4.79
N LEU A 102 -4.86 -32.70 4.74
CA LEU A 102 -3.84 -33.57 5.36
C LEU A 102 -3.97 -33.67 6.88
N ARG A 103 -4.42 -32.60 7.56
CA ARG A 103 -4.69 -32.63 9.01
C ARG A 103 -5.89 -33.51 9.30
N SER A 104 -6.97 -33.37 8.53
CA SER A 104 -8.18 -34.19 8.63
C SER A 104 -7.85 -35.67 8.44
N ASP A 105 -7.12 -36.01 7.37
CA ASP A 105 -6.71 -37.40 7.07
C ASP A 105 -5.84 -37.98 8.18
N ARG A 106 -4.86 -37.21 8.67
CA ARG A 106 -4.00 -37.62 9.79
C ARG A 106 -4.83 -37.90 11.03
N ASP A 107 -5.79 -37.03 11.34
CA ASP A 107 -6.60 -37.16 12.55
C ASP A 107 -7.56 -38.34 12.41
N ALA A 108 -8.20 -38.53 11.25
CA ALA A 108 -8.99 -39.73 10.95
C ALA A 108 -8.16 -41.02 11.12
N TRP A 109 -6.92 -41.02 10.60
CA TRP A 109 -6.03 -42.17 10.72
C TRP A 109 -5.61 -42.44 12.18
N LYS A 110 -5.32 -41.39 12.96
CA LYS A 110 -5.06 -41.52 14.41
C LYS A 110 -6.25 -42.12 15.16
N HIS A 111 -7.47 -41.69 14.85
CA HIS A 111 -8.67 -42.24 15.47
C HIS A 111 -8.84 -43.73 15.14
N GLN A 112 -8.67 -44.12 13.87
CA GLN A 112 -8.73 -45.52 13.44
C GLN A 112 -7.67 -46.38 14.13
N ALA A 113 -6.42 -45.91 14.19
CA ALA A 113 -5.34 -46.63 14.85
C ALA A 113 -5.60 -46.81 16.35
N THR A 114 -6.13 -45.78 17.02
CA THR A 114 -6.48 -45.83 18.45
C THR A 114 -7.59 -46.85 18.70
N ALA A 115 -8.66 -46.81 17.90
CA ALA A 115 -9.77 -47.75 18.01
C ALA A 115 -9.33 -49.22 17.80
N LEU A 116 -8.40 -49.48 16.87
CA LEU A 116 -7.85 -50.81 16.65
C LEU A 116 -6.99 -51.31 17.82
N ILE A 117 -6.27 -50.42 18.51
CA ILE A 117 -5.50 -50.76 19.71
C ILE A 117 -6.44 -51.09 20.87
N GLU A 118 -7.48 -50.28 21.07
CA GLU A 118 -8.50 -50.51 22.09
C GLU A 118 -9.24 -51.84 21.88
N ASP A 119 -9.72 -52.14 20.68
CA ASP A 119 -10.38 -53.42 20.35
C ASP A 119 -9.47 -54.65 20.60
N LYS A 120 -8.18 -54.54 20.24
CA LYS A 120 -7.19 -55.60 20.54
C LYS A 120 -6.95 -55.76 22.03
N SER A 121 -6.95 -54.66 22.79
CA SER A 121 -6.77 -54.68 24.24
C SER A 121 -7.96 -55.33 24.94
N GLU A 122 -9.19 -55.07 24.50
CA GLU A 122 -10.41 -55.70 25.02
C GLU A 122 -10.44 -57.21 24.74
N LYS A 123 -10.08 -57.63 23.52
CA LYS A 123 -10.01 -59.05 23.14
C LYS A 123 -8.93 -59.84 23.90
N ASN A 124 -7.84 -59.18 24.29
CA ASN A 124 -6.75 -59.79 25.06
C ASN A 124 -6.95 -59.72 26.60
N GLN A 125 -8.07 -59.21 27.09
CA GLN A 125 -8.35 -59.31 28.52
C GLN A 125 -8.59 -60.78 28.90
N PRO A 126 -7.78 -61.38 29.81
CA PRO A 126 -7.99 -62.75 30.22
C PRO A 126 -9.37 -62.84 30.86
N ARG A 127 -10.23 -63.73 30.33
CA ARG A 127 -11.56 -64.03 30.88
C ARG A 127 -11.43 -64.59 32.30
N LYS A 128 -11.21 -63.69 33.27
CA LYS A 128 -11.23 -63.94 34.71
C LYS A 128 -12.67 -64.26 35.09
N GLY A 129 -13.06 -65.52 35.00
CA GLY A 129 -14.41 -65.89 35.42
C GLY A 129 -14.74 -67.38 35.36
N TRP A 130 -14.09 -68.13 34.47
CA TRP A 130 -14.43 -69.55 34.31
C TRP A 130 -13.45 -70.50 35.04
N LEU A 131 -12.14 -70.28 34.93
CA LEU A 131 -11.13 -71.10 35.62
C LEU A 131 -10.97 -70.75 37.11
N ALA A 132 -11.26 -69.51 37.50
CA ALA A 132 -11.16 -69.07 38.89
C ALA A 132 -12.26 -69.65 39.80
N ARG A 133 -13.32 -70.25 39.23
CA ARG A 133 -14.44 -70.86 39.97
C ARG A 133 -14.33 -72.38 40.12
N LEU A 134 -13.32 -73.02 39.52
CA LEU A 134 -13.13 -74.48 39.57
C LEU A 134 -12.01 -74.91 40.55
N ILE A 135 -11.23 -73.96 41.08
CA ILE A 135 -10.12 -74.19 42.01
C ILE A 135 -10.43 -73.57 43.40
N GLY A 136 -11.69 -73.20 43.64
CA GLY A 136 -12.19 -72.74 44.95
C GLY A 136 -13.02 -73.82 45.61
#